data_AF-A0A6N9PUH6-F1
#
_entry.id   AF-A0A6N9PUH6-F1
#
_cell.length_a   1.000
_cell.length_b   1.000
_cell.length_c   1.000
_cell.angle_alpha   90.00
_cell.angle_beta   90.00
_cell.angle_gamma   90.00
#
_symmetry.space_group_name_H-M   'P 1'
#
loop_
_entity.id
_entity.type
_entity.pdbx_description
1 polymer ?
#
loop_
_entity_poly.entity_id
_entity_poly.type
_entity_poly.pdbx_seq_one_letter_code
_entity_poly.pdbx_strand_id
1 'polypeptide(L)'
;MQKRILALLAAAGGVVIQALGGWDGALQGLVAFMAADYVTGLVVAGVFRRSGKTEGGGLESHAGFLGLVRKGGILLLVFLGTLLDSLPGGGFVRPAVCCFFMANEGLSILENLGLMGVPYPRFLRDMLESLREKGGAGESPAEEKKEG
;
A
#
# COMPACT_ATOMS: atom_id res chain seq x y z
N MET A 1 -3.03 28.28 -19.74
CA MET A 1 -2.87 27.98 -18.29
C MET A 1 -2.77 26.48 -18.04
N GLN A 2 -3.71 25.65 -18.52
CA GLN A 2 -3.70 24.19 -18.35
C GLN A 2 -2.39 23.50 -18.76
N LYS A 3 -1.82 23.83 -19.94
CA LYS A 3 -0.55 23.25 -20.41
C LYS A 3 0.63 23.51 -19.45
N ARG A 4 0.66 24.68 -18.79
CA ARG A 4 1.70 25.01 -17.81
C ARG A 4 1.55 24.21 -16.53
N ILE A 5 0.31 24.02 -16.07
CA ILE A 5 0.02 23.22 -14.87
C ILE A 5 0.41 21.76 -15.12
N LEU A 6 0.03 21.19 -16.26
CA LEU A 6 0.42 19.83 -16.65
C LEU A 6 1.94 19.67 -16.76
N ALA A 7 2.63 20.66 -17.34
CA ALA A 7 4.09 20.64 -17.43
C ALA A 7 4.77 20.69 -16.06
N LEU A 8 4.28 21.51 -15.13
CA LEU A 8 4.80 21.58 -13.76
C LEU A 8 4.56 20.27 -12.99
N LEU A 9 3.36 19.68 -13.12
CA LEU A 9 3.05 18.40 -12.50
C LEU A 9 3.90 17.27 -13.06
N ALA A 10 4.10 17.23 -14.38
CA ALA A 10 4.97 16.24 -15.02
C ALA A 10 6.43 16.41 -14.59
N ALA A 11 6.92 17.65 -14.49
CA ALA A 11 8.27 17.92 -14.03
C ALA A 11 8.47 17.49 -12.56
N ALA A 12 7.54 17.87 -11.67
CA ALA A 12 7.58 17.45 -10.27
C ALA A 12 7.49 15.92 -10.13
N GLY A 13 6.60 15.27 -10.88
CA GLY A 13 6.48 13.82 -10.92
C GLY A 13 7.76 13.14 -11.39
N GLY A 14 8.39 13.67 -12.44
CA GLY A 14 9.69 13.19 -12.93
C GLY A 14 10.78 13.28 -11.87
N VAL A 15 10.86 14.40 -11.14
CA VAL A 15 11.82 14.56 -10.03
C VAL A 15 11.57 13.53 -8.93
N VAL A 16 10.31 13.31 -8.54
CA VAL A 16 9.95 12.31 -7.53
C VAL A 16 10.32 10.90 -7.98
N ILE A 17 9.98 10.53 -9.22
CA ILE A 17 10.32 9.20 -9.77
C ILE A 17 11.83 8.99 -9.78
N GLN A 18 12.60 10.00 -10.17
CA GLN A 18 14.06 9.92 -10.13
C GLN A 18 14.59 9.77 -8.71
N ALA A 19 14.02 10.48 -7.73
CA ALA A 19 14.39 10.32 -6.32
C ALA A 19 14.09 8.91 -5.79
N LEU A 20 13.00 8.29 -6.26
CA LEU A 20 12.62 6.91 -5.93
C LEU A 20 13.45 5.83 -6.64
N GLY A 21 14.59 6.20 -7.24
CA GLY A 21 15.48 5.24 -7.91
C GLY A 21 15.09 4.91 -9.36
N GLY A 22 14.24 5.72 -9.99
CA GLY A 22 13.86 5.60 -11.39
C GLY A 22 12.57 4.79 -11.63
N TRP A 23 12.14 4.75 -12.89
CA TRP A 23 10.88 4.14 -13.34
C TRP A 23 11.05 2.70 -13.85
N ASP A 24 11.47 1.80 -12.96
CA ASP A 24 11.67 0.39 -13.28
C ASP A 24 10.44 -0.48 -12.94
N GLY A 25 10.53 -1.78 -13.23
CA GLY A 25 9.42 -2.72 -13.02
C GLY A 25 8.96 -2.83 -11.56
N ALA A 26 9.89 -2.70 -10.60
CA ALA A 26 9.54 -2.76 -9.18
C ALA A 26 8.67 -1.57 -8.74
N LEU A 27 9.05 -0.34 -9.14
CA LEU A 27 8.26 0.84 -8.84
C LEU A 27 6.95 0.87 -9.64
N GLN A 28 6.98 0.47 -10.92
CA GLN A 28 5.78 0.34 -11.75
C GLN A 28 4.75 -0.60 -11.14
N GLY A 29 5.20 -1.78 -10.70
CA GLY A 29 4.35 -2.77 -10.03
C GLY A 29 3.74 -2.20 -8.75
N LEU A 30 4.55 -1.58 -7.90
CA LEU A 30 4.05 -0.98 -6.65
C LEU A 30 3.00 0.10 -6.91
N VAL A 31 3.25 1.02 -7.84
CA VAL A 31 2.30 2.09 -8.18
C VAL A 31 1.01 1.52 -8.76
N ALA A 32 1.10 0.46 -9.59
CA ALA A 32 -0.08 -0.20 -10.13
C ALA A 32 -0.94 -0.86 -9.02
N PHE A 33 -0.30 -1.55 -8.07
CA PHE A 33 -0.98 -2.13 -6.91
C PHE A 33 -1.62 -1.05 -6.02
N MET A 34 -0.88 0.03 -5.73
CA MET A 34 -1.42 1.16 -4.99
C MET A 34 -2.65 1.79 -5.64
N ALA A 35 -2.61 1.96 -6.97
CA ALA A 35 -3.71 2.51 -7.75
C ALA A 35 -4.91 1.56 -7.77
N ALA A 36 -4.70 0.26 -7.97
CA ALA A 36 -5.75 -0.74 -7.93
C ALA A 36 -6.42 -0.82 -6.55
N ASP A 37 -5.64 -0.80 -5.46
CA ASP A 37 -6.16 -0.72 -4.10
C ASP A 37 -7.01 0.53 -3.88
N TYR A 38 -6.51 1.71 -4.28
CA TYR A 38 -7.24 2.95 -4.12
C TYR A 38 -8.57 2.96 -4.89
N VAL A 39 -8.54 2.50 -6.15
CA VAL A 39 -9.74 2.42 -7.00
C VAL A 39 -10.74 1.41 -6.42
N THR A 40 -10.29 0.21 -6.04
CA THR A 40 -11.16 -0.80 -5.44
C THR A 40 -11.77 -0.31 -4.13
N GLY A 41 -10.99 0.36 -3.28
CA GLY A 41 -11.46 0.97 -2.04
C GLY A 41 -12.51 2.05 -2.27
N LEU A 42 -12.32 2.93 -3.26
CA LEU A 42 -13.33 3.93 -3.65
C LEU A 42 -14.63 3.28 -4.15
N VAL A 43 -14.54 2.21 -4.95
CA VAL A 43 -15.70 1.47 -5.44
C VAL A 43 -16.46 0.82 -4.28
N VAL A 44 -15.77 0.17 -3.34
CA VAL A 44 -16.39 -0.41 -2.14
C VAL A 44 -17.09 0.67 -1.31
N ALA A 45 -16.41 1.79 -1.06
CA ALA A 45 -16.96 2.88 -0.25
C ALA A 45 -18.16 3.56 -0.91
N GLY A 46 -18.08 3.84 -2.22
CA GLY A 46 -19.12 4.59 -2.95
C GLY A 46 -20.31 3.75 -3.43
N VAL A 47 -20.05 2.56 -3.96
CA VAL A 47 -21.09 1.71 -4.60
C VAL A 47 -21.70 0.75 -3.60
N PHE A 48 -20.87 0.07 -2.80
CA PHE A 48 -21.35 -0.97 -1.89
C PHE A 48 -21.80 -0.43 -0.54
N ARG A 49 -21.48 0.83 -0.19
CA ARG A 49 -21.77 1.50 1.11
C ARG A 49 -21.44 0.65 2.35
N ARG A 50 -20.59 -0.37 2.19
CA ARG A 50 -20.18 -1.31 3.25
C ARG A 50 -18.75 -1.05 3.71
N SER A 51 -18.34 0.22 3.72
CA SER A 51 -17.07 0.58 4.34
C SER A 51 -17.22 0.49 5.86
N GLY A 52 -16.68 -0.57 6.47
CA GLY A 52 -16.68 -0.78 7.93
C GLY A 52 -15.78 0.18 8.72
N LYS A 53 -15.46 1.38 8.20
CA LYS A 53 -14.53 2.34 8.83
C LYS A 53 -15.14 3.70 9.21
N THR A 54 -16.43 3.92 9.00
CA THR A 54 -17.16 5.10 9.52
C THR A 54 -18.64 4.79 9.64
N GLU A 55 -19.28 5.21 10.74
CA GLU A 55 -20.73 5.13 11.00
C GLU A 55 -21.62 5.78 9.91
N GLY A 56 -21.03 6.50 8.95
CA GLY A 56 -21.75 7.33 7.98
C GLY A 56 -21.89 6.80 6.55
N GLY A 57 -21.40 5.62 6.18
CA GLY A 57 -21.70 4.95 4.89
C GLY A 57 -21.50 5.76 3.60
N GLY A 58 -20.76 6.87 3.65
CA GLY A 58 -20.57 7.82 2.57
C GLY A 58 -19.10 8.08 2.32
N LEU A 59 -18.79 8.57 1.12
CA LEU A 59 -17.45 8.99 0.70
C LEU A 59 -17.00 10.20 1.54
N GLU A 60 -16.53 9.97 2.76
CA GLU A 60 -15.76 10.98 3.49
C GLU A 60 -14.42 11.15 2.78
N SER A 61 -14.22 12.31 2.17
CA SER A 61 -12.94 12.71 1.56
C SER A 61 -11.77 12.59 2.54
N HIS A 62 -12.03 12.72 3.85
CA HIS A 62 -11.05 12.56 4.90
C HIS A 62 -10.47 11.13 4.96
N ALA A 63 -11.30 10.09 4.84
CA ALA A 63 -10.84 8.70 4.81
C ALA A 63 -9.98 8.41 3.57
N GLY A 64 -10.39 8.94 2.41
CA GLY A 64 -9.62 8.84 1.17
C GLY A 64 -8.27 9.57 1.26
N PHE A 65 -8.25 10.75 1.86
CA PHE A 65 -7.02 11.53 2.07
C PHE A 65 -6.05 10.81 3.02
N LEU A 66 -6.54 10.26 4.14
CA LEU A 66 -5.73 9.50 5.07
C LEU A 66 -5.11 8.24 4.39
N GLY A 67 -5.86 7.60 3.49
CA GLY A 67 -5.35 6.52 2.65
C GLY A 67 -4.19 6.96 1.75
N LEU A 68 -4.31 8.13 1.11
CA LEU A 68 -3.24 8.68 0.28
C LEU A 68 -1.99 9.05 1.10
N VAL A 69 -2.15 9.61 2.30
CA VAL A 69 -1.03 9.91 3.20
C VAL A 69 -0.26 8.63 3.56
N ARG A 70 -0.97 7.53 3.84
CA ARG A 70 -0.33 6.22 4.11
C ARG A 70 0.49 5.74 2.92
N LYS A 71 -0.05 5.84 1.69
CA LYS A 71 0.68 5.51 0.46
C LYS A 71 1.91 6.42 0.25
N GLY A 72 1.83 7.69 0.65
CA GLY A 72 2.99 8.59 0.73
C GLY A 72 4.09 8.07 1.66
N GLY A 73 3.73 7.52 2.82
CA GLY A 73 4.66 6.85 3.73
C GLY A 73 5.33 5.61 3.10
N ILE A 74 4.59 4.84 2.29
CA ILE A 74 5.17 3.72 1.53
C ILE A 74 6.23 4.22 0.54
N LEU A 75 5.92 5.27 -0.24
CA LEU A 75 6.89 5.85 -1.17
C LEU A 75 8.11 6.44 -0.46
N LEU A 76 7.95 6.98 0.75
CA LEU A 76 9.07 7.40 1.59
C LEU A 76 9.98 6.21 1.94
N LEU A 77 9.42 5.04 2.28
CA LEU A 77 10.21 3.85 2.54
C LEU A 77 10.94 3.34 1.28
N VAL A 78 10.33 3.46 0.10
CA VAL A 78 11.00 3.17 -1.18
C VAL A 78 12.17 4.13 -1.43
N PHE A 79 11.99 5.43 -1.12
CA PHE A 79 13.07 6.41 -1.15
C PHE A 79 14.22 6.00 -0.23
N LEU A 80 13.93 5.65 1.03
CA LEU A 80 14.96 5.16 1.95
C LEU A 80 15.65 3.89 1.44
N GLY A 81 14.89 2.95 0.86
CA GLY A 81 15.47 1.77 0.20
C GLY A 81 16.40 2.13 -0.96
N THR A 82 16.09 3.18 -1.72
CA THR A 82 16.96 3.71 -2.78
C THR A 82 18.27 4.26 -2.21
N LEU A 83 18.21 4.97 -1.08
CA LEU A 83 19.41 5.47 -0.40
C LEU A 83 20.28 4.32 0.12
N LEU A 84 19.67 3.28 0.68
CA LEU A 84 20.38 2.09 1.16
C LEU A 84 21.02 1.31 0.01
N ASP A 85 20.33 1.19 -1.13
CA ASP A 85 20.87 0.53 -2.32
C ASP A 85 22.00 1.32 -2.99
N SER A 86 22.14 2.60 -2.66
CA SER A 86 23.27 3.43 -3.12
C SER A 86 24.56 3.15 -2.34
N LEU A 87 24.50 2.42 -1.23
CA LEU A 87 25.68 2.02 -0.47
C LEU A 87 26.41 0.83 -1.15
N PRO A 88 27.73 0.67 -0.92
CA PRO A 88 28.48 -0.47 -1.44
C PRO A 88 27.86 -1.81 -1.02
N GLY A 89 27.58 -2.68 -1.99
CA GLY A 89 26.94 -3.98 -1.75
C GLY A 89 25.40 -3.94 -1.64
N GLY A 90 24.79 -2.78 -1.89
CA GLY A 90 23.33 -2.64 -2.01
C GLY A 90 22.77 -3.15 -3.35
N GLY A 91 21.53 -2.78 -3.64
CA GLY A 91 20.83 -3.04 -4.91
C GLY A 91 19.64 -4.00 -4.79
N PHE A 92 19.33 -4.47 -3.58
CA PHE A 92 18.22 -5.42 -3.34
C PHE A 92 17.18 -4.89 -2.35
N VAL A 93 17.48 -3.82 -1.60
CA VAL A 93 16.61 -3.29 -0.54
C VAL A 93 15.40 -2.60 -1.15
N ARG A 94 15.59 -1.70 -2.11
CA ARG A 94 14.50 -1.02 -2.81
C ARG A 94 13.52 -1.98 -3.47
N PRO A 95 13.94 -2.96 -4.31
CA PRO A 95 13.00 -3.91 -4.89
C PRO A 95 12.34 -4.79 -3.82
N ALA A 96 13.03 -5.16 -2.74
CA ALA A 96 12.41 -5.90 -1.64
C ALA A 96 11.31 -5.09 -0.94
N VAL A 97 11.56 -3.80 -0.65
CA VAL A 97 10.55 -2.88 -0.09
C VAL A 97 9.36 -2.75 -1.04
N CYS A 98 9.59 -2.58 -2.34
CA CYS A 98 8.51 -2.56 -3.34
C CYS A 98 7.70 -3.86 -3.31
N CYS A 99 8.34 -5.03 -3.31
CA CYS A 99 7.67 -6.33 -3.25
C CYS A 99 6.85 -6.51 -1.96
N PHE A 100 7.40 -6.11 -0.81
CA PHE A 100 6.69 -6.15 0.46
C PHE A 100 5.41 -5.32 0.42
N PHE A 101 5.49 -4.08 -0.08
CA PHE A 101 4.31 -3.23 -0.16
C PHE A 101 3.35 -3.63 -1.28
N MET A 102 3.81 -4.22 -2.38
CA MET A 102 2.93 -4.87 -3.36
C MET A 102 2.10 -5.97 -2.71
N ALA A 103 2.70 -6.81 -1.85
CA ALA A 103 1.95 -7.82 -1.12
C ALA A 103 0.92 -7.20 -0.16
N ASN A 104 1.28 -6.13 0.56
CA ASN A 104 0.35 -5.41 1.45
C ASN A 104 -0.85 -4.82 0.70
N GLU A 105 -0.59 -4.15 -0.43
CA GLU A 105 -1.65 -3.60 -1.29
C GLU A 105 -2.48 -4.73 -1.92
N GLY A 106 -1.85 -5.86 -2.26
CA GLY A 106 -2.53 -7.07 -2.74
C GLY A 106 -3.52 -7.63 -1.73
N LEU A 107 -3.16 -7.70 -0.44
CA LEU A 107 -4.07 -8.12 0.63
C LEU A 107 -5.27 -7.18 0.76
N SER A 108 -5.02 -5.86 0.68
CA SER A 108 -6.08 -4.83 0.73
C SER A 108 -7.03 -4.93 -0.48
N ILE A 109 -6.50 -5.19 -1.68
CA ILE A 109 -7.30 -5.45 -2.87
C ILE A 109 -8.17 -6.70 -2.67
N LEU A 110 -7.61 -7.80 -2.16
CA LEU A 110 -8.37 -9.03 -1.91
C LEU A 110 -9.51 -8.80 -0.90
N GLU A 111 -9.27 -8.00 0.14
CA GLU A 111 -10.31 -7.58 1.09
C GLU A 111 -11.42 -6.80 0.37
N ASN A 112 -11.06 -5.79 -0.44
CA ASN A 112 -12.04 -4.99 -1.19
C ASN A 112 -12.86 -5.86 -2.16
N LEU A 113 -12.22 -6.78 -2.89
CA LEU A 113 -12.92 -7.71 -3.78
C LEU A 113 -13.88 -8.63 -3.02
N GLY A 114 -13.52 -9.05 -1.81
CA GLY A 114 -14.40 -9.82 -0.96
C GLY A 114 -15.64 -9.03 -0.50
N LEU A 115 -15.48 -7.73 -0.22
CA LEU A 115 -16.60 -6.83 0.08
C LEU A 115 -17.50 -6.59 -1.14
N MET A 116 -16.94 -6.62 -2.36
CA MET A 116 -17.70 -6.57 -3.62
C MET A 116 -18.45 -7.87 -3.94
N GLY A 117 -18.21 -8.96 -3.18
CA GLY A 117 -18.85 -10.25 -3.41
C GLY A 117 -18.23 -11.06 -4.55
N VAL A 118 -17.01 -10.74 -4.97
CA VAL A 118 -16.26 -11.59 -5.91
C VAL A 118 -16.08 -12.97 -5.27
N PRO A 119 -16.43 -14.08 -5.94
CA PRO A 119 -16.30 -15.40 -5.36
C PRO A 119 -14.82 -15.81 -5.30
N TYR A 120 -14.34 -16.19 -4.12
CA TYR A 120 -13.00 -16.75 -3.90
C TYR A 120 -13.09 -18.12 -3.24
N PRO A 121 -12.14 -19.03 -3.52
CA PRO A 121 -12.02 -20.30 -2.82
C PRO A 121 -11.96 -20.12 -1.30
N ARG A 122 -12.58 -21.04 -0.55
CA ARG A 122 -12.63 -20.98 0.93
C ARG A 122 -11.26 -20.84 1.58
N PHE A 123 -10.25 -21.57 1.07
CA PHE A 123 -8.90 -21.49 1.63
C PHE A 123 -8.31 -20.08 1.59
N LEU A 124 -8.60 -19.26 0.57
CA LEU A 124 -8.14 -17.86 0.51
C LEU A 124 -8.85 -16.99 1.54
N ARG A 125 -10.13 -17.27 1.82
CA ARG A 125 -10.90 -16.58 2.86
C ARG A 125 -10.31 -16.85 4.23
N ASP A 126 -10.09 -18.13 4.53
CA ASP A 126 -9.59 -18.59 5.82
C ASP A 126 -8.16 -18.08 6.07
N MET A 127 -7.32 -18.06 5.02
CA MET A 127 -5.97 -17.48 5.09
C MET A 127 -6.01 -15.97 5.38
N LEU A 128 -6.86 -15.21 4.69
CA LEU A 128 -7.00 -13.76 4.93
C LEU A 128 -7.51 -13.46 6.34
N GLU A 129 -8.48 -14.22 6.84
CA GLU A 129 -8.99 -14.08 8.21
C GLU A 129 -7.89 -14.37 9.24
N SER A 130 -7.14 -15.46 9.08
CA SER A 130 -6.02 -15.80 9.98
C SER A 130 -4.88 -14.77 9.96
N LEU A 131 -4.57 -14.21 8.78
CA LEU A 131 -3.60 -13.11 8.68
C LEU A 131 -4.07 -11.86 9.43
N ARG A 132 -5.38 -11.59 9.46
CA ARG A 132 -5.95 -10.46 10.20
C ARG A 132 -5.84 -10.63 11.71
N GLU A 133 -6.06 -11.86 12.20
CA GLU A 133 -5.92 -12.20 13.63
C GLU A 133 -4.46 -12.06 14.08
N LYS A 134 -3.51 -12.55 13.29
CA LYS A 134 -2.07 -12.49 13.62
C LYS A 134 -1.47 -11.10 13.42
N GLY A 135 -1.90 -10.34 12.42
CA GLY A 135 -1.37 -8.98 12.15
C GLY A 135 -1.84 -7.92 13.16
N GLY A 136 -2.94 -8.15 13.87
CA GLY A 136 -3.42 -7.28 14.96
C GLY A 136 -2.75 -7.56 16.31
N ALA A 137 -2.30 -8.79 16.52
CA ALA A 137 -1.45 -9.16 17.64
C ALA A 137 0.01 -9.02 17.22
N GLY A 138 0.55 -7.80 17.33
CA GLY A 138 1.99 -7.65 17.42
C GLY A 138 2.44 -8.37 18.69
N GLU A 139 2.74 -9.66 18.61
CA GLU A 139 3.47 -10.39 19.63
C GLU A 139 4.83 -9.69 19.76
N SER A 140 4.90 -8.77 20.73
CA SER A 140 6.16 -8.39 21.35
C SER A 140 6.81 -9.71 21.78
N PRO A 141 8.07 -9.98 21.41
CA PRO A 141 8.74 -11.18 21.87
C PRO A 141 8.67 -11.16 23.40
N ALA A 142 8.01 -12.15 23.99
CA ALA A 142 7.98 -12.31 25.42
C ALA A 142 9.44 -12.37 25.90
N GLU A 143 9.83 -11.43 26.75
CA GLU A 143 11.11 -11.44 27.42
C GLU A 143 11.26 -12.80 28.10
N GLU A 144 12.22 -13.59 27.60
CA GLU A 144 12.69 -14.80 28.26
C GLU A 144 13.29 -14.37 29.61
N LYS A 145 12.47 -14.45 30.66
CA LYS A 145 12.91 -14.26 32.03
C LYS A 145 13.82 -15.46 32.38
N LYS A 146 15.12 -15.30 32.16
CA LYS A 146 16.15 -16.15 32.76
C LYS A 146 16.10 -15.94 34.27
N GLU A 147 15.42 -16.82 34.98
CA GLU A 147 15.66 -17.02 36.41
C GLU A 147 16.74 -18.10 36.54
N GLY A 148 17.89 -17.67 37.03
CA GLY A 148 18.89 -18.52 37.69
C GLY A 148 18.79 -18.36 39.19
#